data_AF-A0A7D9D1T5-F1
#
_entry.id   AF-A0A7D9D1T5-F1
#
_cell.length_a   1.000
_cell.length_b   1.000
_cell.length_c   1.000
_cell.angle_alpha   90.00
_cell.angle_beta   90.00
_cell.angle_gamma   90.00
#
_symmetry.space_group_name_H-M   'P 1'
#
loop_
_entity.id
_entity.type
_entity.pdbx_description
1 polymer ?
#
loop_
_entity_poly.entity_id
_entity_poly.type
_entity_poly.pdbx_seq_one_letter_code
_entity_poly.pdbx_strand_id
1 'polypeptide(L)'
;MTRYVGCIDIHGGKVKQIVGGTLNQDDTEQSKNTCKSNLETNFVSEKSSSYYAKLYEEHGITRTHVIKLGSLEENNKVAIEALKAWPKHLQIGGGINDTNARYWIQQGADKVIVTSWLFPKGRFDKSRLERISQLVGKEHLVVDLSCRRNTEGQWVVAINKWQTLTQVVLSRETFELFERYCSEFLVHAADVEGLCKGIDQELVAKLAEWCNSPIVYAGGAKSIDDLKLVDKLSHGRVDLTFGSALDLFGGKLVRFEDCCRWNQQLEGPRIN
;
A
#
# COMPACT_ATOMS: atom_id res chain seq x y z
N MET A 1 3.44 -13.12 -14.79
CA MET A 1 3.33 -13.81 -13.50
C MET A 1 3.36 -12.77 -12.38
N THR A 2 2.48 -12.96 -11.40
CA THR A 2 2.32 -12.15 -10.19
C THR A 2 3.61 -12.12 -9.38
N ARG A 3 3.96 -10.97 -8.81
CA ARG A 3 5.11 -10.75 -7.93
C ARG A 3 4.64 -10.50 -6.50
N TYR A 4 5.47 -10.94 -5.57
CA TYR A 4 5.46 -10.43 -4.21
C TYR A 4 5.98 -8.99 -4.18
N VAL A 5 5.28 -8.11 -3.47
CA VAL A 5 5.68 -6.72 -3.20
C VAL A 5 5.73 -6.50 -1.68
N GLY A 6 6.85 -6.00 -1.18
CA GLY A 6 7.04 -5.74 0.24
C GLY A 6 6.28 -4.50 0.74
N CYS A 7 6.17 -4.39 2.06
CA CYS A 7 5.65 -3.20 2.73
C CYS A 7 6.52 -2.80 3.93
N ILE A 8 6.46 -1.52 4.33
CA ILE A 8 7.01 -1.00 5.59
C ILE A 8 6.01 0.00 6.16
N ASP A 9 5.15 -0.46 7.07
CA ASP A 9 4.20 0.42 7.75
C ASP A 9 4.85 1.08 8.96
N ILE A 10 4.72 2.40 9.05
CA ILE A 10 5.34 3.23 10.09
C ILE A 10 4.25 3.92 10.89
N HIS A 11 4.25 3.72 12.21
CA HIS A 11 3.31 4.36 13.12
C HIS A 11 3.97 4.65 14.48
N GLY A 12 3.87 5.90 14.94
CA GLY A 12 4.50 6.33 16.19
C GLY A 12 6.02 6.25 16.14
N GLY A 13 6.63 6.56 14.99
CA GLY A 13 8.08 6.53 14.80
C GLY A 13 8.70 5.14 14.85
N LYS A 14 7.93 4.08 14.58
CA LYS A 14 8.41 2.69 14.54
C LYS A 14 7.77 1.93 13.38
N VAL A 15 8.49 0.93 12.87
CA VAL A 15 7.91 -0.05 11.94
C VAL A 15 6.93 -0.95 12.72
N LYS A 16 5.70 -1.08 12.23
CA LYS A 16 4.64 -1.86 12.87
C LYS A 16 3.88 -2.67 11.83
N GLN A 17 3.14 -3.67 12.29
CA GLN A 17 2.02 -4.23 11.55
C GLN A 17 0.76 -4.06 12.38
N ILE A 18 -0.32 -3.57 11.75
CA ILE A 18 -1.60 -3.29 12.41
C ILE A 18 -2.70 -4.19 11.86
N VAL A 19 -3.79 -4.32 12.60
CA VAL A 19 -5.04 -4.92 12.09
C VAL A 19 -5.86 -3.83 11.40
N GLY A 20 -6.25 -4.08 10.13
CA GLY A 20 -7.07 -3.17 9.34
C GLY A 20 -8.37 -2.81 10.07
N GLY A 21 -8.71 -1.53 10.11
CA GLY A 21 -9.97 -1.03 10.70
C GLY A 21 -9.96 -0.77 12.21
N THR A 22 -8.89 -1.11 12.94
CA THR A 22 -8.75 -0.76 14.38
C THR A 22 -8.10 0.62 14.62
N LEU A 23 -7.54 1.21 13.57
CA LEU A 23 -6.94 2.55 13.63
C LEU A 23 -8.06 3.60 13.64
N ASN A 24 -8.48 3.99 14.85
CA ASN A 24 -9.67 4.82 15.00
C ASN A 24 -9.42 6.33 15.05
N GLN A 25 -8.18 6.77 15.30
CA GLN A 25 -7.80 8.19 15.45
C GLN A 25 -6.38 8.42 14.96
N ASP A 26 -6.07 9.62 14.47
CA ASP A 26 -4.69 10.04 14.18
C ASP A 26 -3.93 10.28 15.47
N ASP A 27 -2.76 9.65 15.59
CA ASP A 27 -1.81 9.98 16.63
C ASP A 27 -1.26 11.38 16.35
N THR A 28 -1.52 12.31 17.25
CA THR A 28 -1.02 13.70 17.23
C THR A 28 -0.13 13.91 18.46
N GLU A 29 0.69 14.96 18.49
CA GLU A 29 1.50 15.24 19.69
C GLU A 29 0.66 15.42 20.96
N GLN A 30 -0.60 15.86 20.82
CA GLN A 30 -1.55 15.98 21.93
C GLN A 30 -2.11 14.62 22.38
N SER A 31 -2.24 13.63 21.49
CA SER A 31 -2.75 12.29 21.85
C SER A 31 -1.71 11.41 22.55
N LYS A 32 -0.41 11.76 22.51
CA LYS A 32 0.66 11.08 23.29
C LYS A 32 0.38 11.05 24.80
N ASN A 33 -0.42 12.00 25.32
CA ASN A 33 -0.67 12.15 26.76
C ASN A 33 -2.09 11.75 27.22
N THR A 34 -3.06 11.48 26.32
CA THR A 34 -4.47 11.34 26.75
C THR A 34 -5.34 10.30 26.04
N CYS A 35 -4.84 9.46 25.12
CA CYS A 35 -5.69 8.42 24.53
C CYS A 35 -4.99 7.06 24.47
N LYS A 36 -5.57 6.08 25.18
CA LYS A 36 -5.43 4.67 24.79
C LYS A 36 -6.01 4.55 23.39
N SER A 37 -5.17 4.58 22.36
CA SER A 37 -5.60 4.19 21.03
C SER A 37 -6.02 2.72 21.10
N ASN A 38 -7.24 2.40 20.67
CA ASN A 38 -7.72 1.01 20.51
C ASN A 38 -7.06 0.34 19.29
N LEU A 39 -5.83 0.75 18.93
CA LEU A 39 -5.10 0.22 17.80
C LEU A 39 -4.59 -1.18 18.18
N GLU A 40 -5.12 -2.20 17.52
CA GLU A 40 -4.58 -3.54 17.65
C GLU A 40 -3.33 -3.64 16.77
N THR A 41 -2.17 -3.74 17.42
CA THR A 41 -0.89 -3.97 16.76
C THR A 41 -0.58 -5.45 16.75
N ASN A 42 -0.42 -6.02 15.56
CA ASN A 42 0.08 -7.38 15.39
C ASN A 42 1.56 -7.48 15.76
N PHE A 43 2.34 -6.41 15.50
CA PHE A 43 3.78 -6.39 15.72
C PHE A 43 4.32 -4.96 15.85
N VAL A 44 5.32 -4.79 16.72
CA VAL A 44 6.15 -3.59 16.77
C VAL A 44 7.59 -4.04 16.62
N SER A 45 8.25 -3.57 15.57
CA SER A 45 9.62 -3.95 15.25
C SER A 45 10.63 -3.34 16.22
N GLU A 46 11.62 -4.12 16.62
CA GLU A 46 12.87 -3.64 17.22
C GLU A 46 13.89 -3.19 16.17
N LYS A 47 13.73 -3.65 14.92
CA LYS A 47 14.56 -3.26 13.78
C LYS A 47 14.12 -1.91 13.21
N SER A 48 15.09 -1.15 12.72
CA SER A 48 14.86 0.12 12.03
C SER A 48 14.20 -0.07 10.66
N SER A 49 13.65 0.99 10.08
CA SER A 49 13.10 0.94 8.73
C SER A 49 14.19 0.74 7.66
N SER A 50 15.41 1.23 7.90
CA SER A 50 16.58 0.98 7.04
C SER A 50 16.97 -0.50 6.98
N TYR A 51 16.79 -1.26 8.05
CA TYR A 51 17.01 -2.71 8.05
C TYR A 51 16.10 -3.39 7.03
N TYR A 52 14.80 -3.09 7.06
CA TYR A 52 13.84 -3.66 6.11
C TYR A 52 14.11 -3.21 4.68
N ALA A 53 14.43 -1.93 4.47
CA ALA A 53 14.80 -1.40 3.15
C ALA A 53 16.00 -2.14 2.54
N LYS A 54 17.06 -2.37 3.33
CA LYS A 54 18.24 -3.14 2.89
C LYS A 54 17.93 -4.60 2.65
N LEU A 55 17.10 -5.22 3.49
CA LEU A 55 16.68 -6.59 3.26
C LEU A 55 15.91 -6.74 1.94
N TYR A 56 15.02 -5.79 1.63
CA TYR A 56 14.34 -5.78 0.34
C TYR A 56 15.29 -5.50 -0.83
N GLU A 57 16.31 -4.64 -0.64
CA GLU A 57 17.37 -4.39 -1.61
C GLU A 57 18.16 -5.67 -1.94
N GLU A 58 18.62 -6.38 -0.91
CA GLU A 58 19.38 -7.64 -1.03
C GLU A 58 18.63 -8.71 -1.84
N HIS A 59 17.29 -8.71 -1.77
CA HIS A 59 16.43 -9.65 -2.49
C HIS A 59 15.76 -9.04 -3.75
N GLY A 60 16.08 -7.80 -4.12
CA GLY A 60 15.53 -7.14 -5.31
C GLY A 60 14.02 -6.91 -5.28
N ILE A 61 13.42 -6.73 -4.10
CA ILE A 61 11.97 -6.54 -3.91
C ILE A 61 11.59 -5.07 -4.15
N THR A 62 11.58 -4.67 -5.43
CA THR A 62 11.21 -3.31 -5.86
C THR A 62 9.72 -3.02 -5.71
N ARG A 63 9.34 -1.74 -5.83
CA ARG A 63 7.95 -1.26 -5.64
C ARG A 63 7.40 -1.47 -4.23
N THR A 64 8.27 -1.86 -3.30
CA THR A 64 7.96 -1.95 -1.87
C THR A 64 7.45 -0.59 -1.39
N HIS A 65 6.30 -0.61 -0.73
CA HIS A 65 5.64 0.61 -0.26
C HIS A 65 5.92 0.87 1.22
N VAL A 66 6.44 2.06 1.50
CA VAL A 66 6.59 2.60 2.85
C VAL A 66 5.33 3.41 3.16
N ILE A 67 4.56 3.05 4.18
CA ILE A 67 3.27 3.71 4.49
C ILE A 67 3.37 4.40 5.85
N LYS A 68 3.23 5.72 5.86
CA LYS A 68 3.13 6.50 7.11
C LYS A 68 1.68 6.47 7.60
N LEU A 69 1.46 5.85 8.73
CA LEU A 69 0.18 5.80 9.42
C LEU A 69 0.16 6.88 10.50
N GLY A 70 -0.69 7.89 10.33
CA GLY A 70 -0.77 9.06 11.21
C GLY A 70 0.19 10.18 10.85
N SER A 71 0.00 11.34 11.49
CA SER A 71 0.64 12.62 11.13
C SER A 71 1.84 13.00 11.98
N LEU A 72 2.34 12.10 12.84
CA LEU A 72 3.50 12.37 13.69
C LEU A 72 4.76 12.61 12.84
N GLU A 73 5.51 13.66 13.17
CA GLU A 73 6.74 14.03 12.46
C GLU A 73 7.83 12.94 12.59
N GLU A 74 7.81 12.15 13.67
CA GLU A 74 8.71 11.02 13.81
C GLU A 74 8.50 9.94 12.74
N ASN A 75 7.27 9.79 12.20
CA ASN A 75 7.04 8.89 11.07
C ASN A 75 7.80 9.36 9.84
N ASN A 76 7.95 10.67 9.63
CA ASN A 76 8.70 11.20 8.49
C ASN A 76 10.19 10.85 8.60
N LYS A 77 10.78 10.97 9.80
CA LYS A 77 12.18 10.61 10.04
C LYS A 77 12.46 9.14 9.71
N VAL A 78 11.60 8.24 10.18
CA VAL A 78 11.72 6.80 9.92
C VAL A 78 11.46 6.46 8.45
N ALA A 79 10.54 7.17 7.77
CA ALA A 79 10.32 6.97 6.34
C ALA A 79 11.56 7.39 5.53
N ILE A 80 12.13 8.56 5.82
CA ILE A 80 13.36 9.05 5.17
C ILE A 80 14.52 8.09 5.39
N GLU A 81 14.63 7.49 6.58
CA GLU A 81 15.63 6.48 6.88
C GLU A 81 15.55 5.26 5.94
N ALA A 82 14.32 4.77 5.65
CA ALA A 82 14.10 3.69 4.69
C ALA A 82 14.46 4.12 3.25
N LEU A 83 13.95 5.29 2.82
CA LEU A 83 14.17 5.79 1.46
C LEU A 83 15.66 6.04 1.16
N LYS A 84 16.43 6.51 2.15
CA LYS A 84 17.88 6.71 2.01
C LYS A 84 18.67 5.41 2.02
N ALA A 85 18.13 4.35 2.64
CA ALA A 85 18.78 3.04 2.66
C ALA A 85 18.74 2.37 1.29
N TRP A 86 17.67 2.56 0.50
CA TRP A 86 17.59 2.09 -0.88
C TRP A 86 16.95 3.14 -1.82
N PRO A 87 17.72 4.17 -2.21
CA PRO A 87 17.20 5.30 -2.97
C PRO A 87 16.62 4.90 -4.32
N LYS A 88 15.48 5.49 -4.69
CA LYS A 88 14.76 5.34 -5.96
C LYS A 88 14.22 3.93 -6.24
N HIS A 89 14.01 3.12 -5.20
CA HIS A 89 13.44 1.76 -5.36
C HIS A 89 12.19 1.52 -4.48
N LEU A 90 12.00 2.37 -3.46
CA LEU A 90 10.88 2.32 -2.54
C LEU A 90 9.84 3.38 -2.86
N GLN A 91 8.57 3.06 -2.67
CA GLN A 91 7.46 4.00 -2.79
C GLN A 91 7.10 4.56 -1.41
N ILE A 92 6.48 5.74 -1.34
CA ILE A 92 6.09 6.37 -0.06
C ILE A 92 4.64 6.87 -0.07
N GLY A 93 3.85 6.39 0.88
CA GLY A 93 2.47 6.80 1.14
C GLY A 93 2.28 7.44 2.52
N GLY A 94 1.04 7.84 2.79
CA GLY A 94 0.63 8.49 4.04
C GLY A 94 0.83 10.00 4.03
N GLY A 95 -0.28 10.74 4.00
CA GLY A 95 -0.28 12.21 4.03
C GLY A 95 0.30 12.89 2.78
N ILE A 96 0.44 12.17 1.66
CA ILE A 96 0.94 12.73 0.39
C ILE A 96 -0.07 13.70 -0.22
N ASN A 97 0.41 14.86 -0.65
CA ASN A 97 -0.37 15.92 -1.29
C ASN A 97 0.51 16.78 -2.22
N ASP A 98 -0.09 17.78 -2.87
CA ASP A 98 0.61 18.68 -3.80
C ASP A 98 1.68 19.58 -3.17
N THR A 99 1.72 19.73 -1.85
CA THR A 99 2.74 20.54 -1.17
C THR A 99 3.98 19.74 -0.76
N ASN A 100 3.86 18.43 -0.59
CA ASN A 100 4.96 17.57 -0.11
C ASN A 100 5.43 16.49 -1.10
N ALA A 101 4.69 16.21 -2.18
CA ALA A 101 5.02 15.10 -3.08
C ALA A 101 6.44 15.21 -3.69
N ARG A 102 6.85 16.41 -4.14
CA ARG A 102 8.22 16.63 -4.65
C ARG A 102 9.30 16.40 -3.59
N TYR A 103 9.03 16.82 -2.36
CA TYR A 103 9.96 16.63 -1.25
C TYR A 103 10.26 15.14 -1.06
N TRP A 104 9.24 14.29 -1.11
CA TRP A 104 9.41 12.84 -0.94
C TRP A 104 10.19 12.18 -2.07
N ILE A 105 9.97 12.60 -3.33
CA ILE A 105 10.81 12.17 -4.45
C ILE A 105 12.28 12.59 -4.24
N GLN A 106 12.53 13.82 -3.77
CA GLN A 106 13.88 14.31 -3.47
C GLN A 106 14.54 13.56 -2.29
N GLN A 107 13.76 13.03 -1.35
CA GLN A 107 14.27 12.18 -0.26
C GLN A 107 14.64 10.75 -0.71
N GLY A 108 14.41 10.41 -1.98
CA GLY A 108 14.80 9.12 -2.55
C GLY A 108 13.65 8.15 -2.77
N ALA A 109 12.39 8.59 -2.74
CA ALA A 109 11.29 7.74 -3.20
C ALA A 109 11.34 7.56 -4.73
N ASP A 110 11.08 6.34 -5.19
CA ASP A 110 10.80 6.05 -6.60
C ASP A 110 9.48 6.69 -7.02
N LYS A 111 8.43 6.47 -6.21
CA LYS A 111 7.09 7.02 -6.43
C LYS A 111 6.47 7.49 -5.13
N VAL A 112 5.57 8.45 -5.24
CA VAL A 112 4.67 8.83 -4.14
C VAL A 112 3.31 8.17 -4.32
N ILE A 113 2.71 7.76 -3.20
CA ILE A 113 1.41 7.10 -3.14
C ILE A 113 0.39 8.08 -2.57
N VAL A 114 -0.54 8.54 -3.40
CA VAL A 114 -1.61 9.45 -2.98
C VAL A 114 -2.88 8.65 -2.63
N THR A 115 -3.51 9.02 -1.51
CA THR A 115 -4.66 8.31 -0.92
C THR A 115 -5.85 9.28 -0.74
N SER A 116 -6.21 9.58 0.51
CA SER A 116 -7.37 10.38 0.91
C SER A 116 -7.35 11.83 0.42
N TRP A 117 -6.18 12.37 0.08
CA TRP A 117 -6.07 13.74 -0.42
C TRP A 117 -6.85 13.97 -1.73
N LEU A 118 -7.06 12.93 -2.55
CA LEU A 118 -7.88 13.00 -3.76
C LEU A 118 -9.39 13.11 -3.50
N PHE A 119 -9.82 12.90 -2.26
CA PHE A 119 -11.24 12.77 -1.90
C PHE A 119 -11.66 13.80 -0.83
N PRO A 120 -11.52 15.12 -1.07
CA PRO A 120 -11.97 16.12 -0.11
C PRO A 120 -13.46 15.93 0.22
N LYS A 121 -13.76 15.81 1.52
CA LYS A 121 -15.13 15.55 2.01
C LYS A 121 -15.77 14.30 1.39
N GLY A 122 -14.97 13.28 1.07
CA GLY A 122 -15.44 12.00 0.52
C GLY A 122 -15.84 12.03 -0.95
N ARG A 123 -15.49 13.09 -1.69
CA ARG A 123 -15.81 13.24 -3.12
C ARG A 123 -14.53 13.36 -3.93
N PHE A 124 -14.42 12.61 -5.01
CA PHE A 124 -13.25 12.66 -5.88
C PHE A 124 -13.11 14.03 -6.53
N ASP A 125 -11.91 14.60 -6.43
CA ASP A 125 -11.53 15.87 -7.03
C ASP A 125 -10.47 15.64 -8.10
N LYS A 126 -10.91 15.60 -9.35
CA LYS A 126 -10.04 15.38 -10.52
C LYS A 126 -8.91 16.41 -10.61
N SER A 127 -9.16 17.66 -10.21
CA SER A 127 -8.16 18.73 -10.29
C SER A 127 -6.95 18.43 -9.38
N ARG A 128 -7.17 17.74 -8.25
CA ARG A 128 -6.10 17.31 -7.35
C ARG A 128 -5.20 16.27 -8.01
N LEU A 129 -5.81 15.27 -8.64
CA LEU A 129 -5.10 14.22 -9.36
C LEU A 129 -4.26 14.80 -10.51
N GLU A 130 -4.85 15.71 -11.29
CA GLU A 130 -4.15 16.42 -12.36
C GLU A 130 -2.95 17.21 -11.84
N ARG A 131 -3.14 18.00 -10.76
CA ARG A 131 -2.05 18.80 -10.18
C ARG A 131 -0.90 17.94 -9.67
N ILE A 132 -1.18 16.91 -8.87
CA ILE A 132 -0.09 16.08 -8.32
C ILE A 132 0.62 15.30 -9.43
N SER A 133 -0.11 14.78 -10.42
CA SER A 133 0.48 14.13 -11.60
C SER A 133 1.41 15.06 -12.38
N GLN A 134 0.98 16.30 -12.66
CA GLN A 134 1.83 17.31 -13.29
C GLN A 134 3.04 17.70 -12.42
N LEU A 135 2.88 17.68 -11.10
CA LEU A 135 3.91 18.10 -10.16
C LEU A 135 5.09 17.12 -10.11
N VAL A 136 4.81 15.81 -10.05
CA VAL A 136 5.83 14.75 -9.89
C VAL A 136 6.09 13.92 -11.16
N GLY A 137 5.23 13.99 -12.16
CA GLY A 137 5.25 13.08 -13.31
C GLY A 137 4.40 11.83 -13.06
N LYS A 138 3.71 11.36 -14.10
CA LYS A 138 2.82 10.18 -14.03
C LYS A 138 3.57 8.92 -13.60
N GLU A 139 4.79 8.76 -14.09
CA GLU A 139 5.72 7.68 -13.79
C GLU A 139 6.11 7.61 -12.30
N HIS A 140 6.02 8.73 -11.58
CA HIS A 140 6.33 8.84 -10.16
C HIS A 140 5.10 8.86 -9.26
N LEU A 141 3.90 8.63 -9.82
CA LEU A 141 2.64 8.65 -9.07
C LEU A 141 2.00 7.26 -9.02
N VAL A 142 1.68 6.83 -7.79
CA VAL A 142 0.80 5.70 -7.48
C VAL A 142 -0.48 6.24 -6.85
N VAL A 143 -1.62 5.67 -7.24
CA VAL A 143 -2.91 5.97 -6.60
C VAL A 143 -3.32 4.77 -5.77
N ASP A 144 -3.55 5.01 -4.48
CA ASP A 144 -4.11 4.01 -3.58
C ASP A 144 -5.64 4.13 -3.52
N LEU A 145 -6.32 3.10 -4.02
CA LEU A 145 -7.78 2.97 -4.04
C LEU A 145 -8.27 1.86 -3.12
N SER A 146 -7.66 1.78 -1.96
CA SER A 146 -8.31 1.52 -0.68
C SER A 146 -9.85 1.39 -0.74
N CYS A 147 -10.40 0.19 -0.53
CA CYS A 147 -11.85 -0.08 -0.71
C CYS A 147 -12.50 -0.98 0.35
N ARG A 148 -13.83 -0.92 0.42
CA ARG A 148 -14.72 -1.80 1.20
C ARG A 148 -15.96 -2.16 0.40
N ARG A 149 -16.59 -3.30 0.71
CA ARG A 149 -17.89 -3.63 0.11
C ARG A 149 -19.02 -2.82 0.77
N ASN A 150 -19.85 -2.18 -0.06
CA ASN A 150 -21.09 -1.57 0.40
C ASN A 150 -22.21 -2.62 0.55
N THR A 151 -23.38 -2.20 1.01
CA THR A 151 -24.56 -3.07 1.18
C THR A 151 -25.10 -3.65 -0.13
N GLU A 152 -24.73 -3.08 -1.27
CA GLU A 152 -25.08 -3.55 -2.61
C GLU A 152 -24.03 -4.51 -3.20
N GLY A 153 -22.98 -4.83 -2.43
CA GLY A 153 -21.92 -5.75 -2.83
C GLY A 153 -20.81 -5.13 -3.69
N GLN A 154 -20.86 -3.82 -3.95
CA GLN A 154 -19.86 -3.09 -4.75
C GLN A 154 -18.65 -2.69 -3.90
N TRP A 155 -17.46 -2.71 -4.48
CA TRP A 155 -16.27 -2.15 -3.83
C TRP A 155 -16.23 -0.64 -3.99
N VAL A 156 -16.37 0.07 -2.88
CA VAL A 156 -16.38 1.52 -2.80
C VAL A 156 -15.08 1.99 -2.16
N VAL A 157 -14.46 3.02 -2.74
CA VAL A 157 -13.26 3.63 -2.18
C VAL A 157 -13.57 4.17 -0.80
N ALA A 158 -12.73 3.83 0.16
CA ALA A 158 -12.86 4.17 1.55
C ALA A 158 -11.64 4.98 2.01
N ILE A 159 -11.88 6.09 2.70
CA ILE A 159 -10.86 7.01 3.21
C ILE A 159 -10.96 7.15 4.72
N ASN A 160 -10.06 7.94 5.31
CA ASN A 160 -10.00 8.19 6.75
C ASN A 160 -9.96 6.87 7.53
N LYS A 161 -8.97 6.01 7.20
CA LYS A 161 -8.76 4.73 7.90
C LYS A 161 -9.99 3.83 7.83
N TRP A 162 -10.58 3.73 6.64
CA TRP A 162 -11.72 2.86 6.36
C TRP A 162 -13.05 3.28 6.98
N GLN A 163 -13.10 4.45 7.60
CA GLN A 163 -14.30 4.95 8.30
C GLN A 163 -15.26 5.72 7.39
N THR A 164 -14.78 6.25 6.27
CA THR A 164 -15.60 7.06 5.35
C THR A 164 -15.64 6.43 3.98
N LEU A 165 -16.80 5.88 3.59
CA LEU A 165 -17.05 5.50 2.19
C LEU A 165 -17.21 6.76 1.33
N THR A 166 -16.55 6.77 0.18
CA THR A 166 -16.68 7.83 -0.82
C THR A 166 -17.81 7.52 -1.80
N GLN A 167 -17.98 8.36 -2.82
CA GLN A 167 -18.91 8.12 -3.93
C GLN A 167 -18.27 7.32 -5.08
N VAL A 168 -17.00 6.92 -4.96
CA VAL A 168 -16.27 6.26 -6.06
C VAL A 168 -16.33 4.76 -5.88
N VAL A 169 -16.95 4.09 -6.85
CA VAL A 169 -16.97 2.64 -6.98
C VAL A 169 -15.77 2.20 -7.83
N LEU A 170 -15.10 1.11 -7.45
CA LEU A 170 -14.10 0.49 -8.30
C LEU A 170 -14.77 -0.14 -9.52
N SER A 171 -14.37 0.31 -10.70
CA SER A 171 -14.85 -0.18 -12.00
C SER A 171 -13.81 0.11 -13.07
N ARG A 172 -14.01 -0.42 -14.29
CA ARG A 172 -13.14 -0.12 -15.44
C ARG A 172 -13.03 1.38 -15.70
N GLU A 173 -14.15 2.10 -15.66
CA GLU A 173 -14.20 3.55 -15.91
C GLU A 173 -13.39 4.33 -14.86
N THR A 174 -13.45 3.89 -13.60
CA THR A 174 -12.62 4.45 -12.53
C THR A 174 -11.14 4.23 -12.84
N PHE A 175 -10.70 3.02 -13.18
CA PHE A 175 -9.28 2.79 -13.51
C PHE A 175 -8.85 3.58 -14.75
N GLU A 176 -9.60 3.53 -15.86
CA GLU A 176 -9.30 4.28 -17.10
C GLU A 176 -9.18 5.80 -16.90
N LEU A 177 -9.92 6.36 -15.93
CA LEU A 177 -9.81 7.77 -15.57
C LEU A 177 -8.47 8.07 -14.87
N PHE A 178 -8.11 7.27 -13.87
CA PHE A 178 -6.92 7.50 -13.05
C PHE A 178 -5.63 7.12 -13.78
N GLU A 179 -5.67 6.10 -14.65
CA GLU A 179 -4.57 5.64 -15.50
C GLU A 179 -3.99 6.72 -16.41
N ARG A 180 -4.72 7.80 -16.66
CA ARG A 180 -4.21 8.96 -17.43
C ARG A 180 -3.18 9.75 -16.64
N TYR A 181 -3.16 9.62 -15.32
CA TYR A 181 -2.44 10.49 -14.40
C TYR A 181 -1.47 9.76 -13.46
N CYS A 182 -1.65 8.46 -13.23
CA CYS A 182 -0.72 7.63 -12.47
C CYS A 182 -0.18 6.46 -13.30
N SER A 183 0.96 5.90 -12.88
CA SER A 183 1.60 4.76 -13.56
C SER A 183 1.30 3.42 -12.89
N GLU A 184 0.68 3.45 -11.71
CA GLU A 184 0.49 2.26 -10.89
C GLU A 184 -0.63 2.48 -9.87
N PHE A 185 -1.26 1.39 -9.45
CA PHE A 185 -2.26 1.37 -8.39
C PHE A 185 -1.86 0.49 -7.23
N LEU A 186 -2.31 0.88 -6.05
CA LEU A 186 -2.33 0.06 -4.85
C LEU A 186 -3.79 -0.09 -4.42
N VAL A 187 -4.26 -1.31 -4.20
CA VAL A 187 -5.64 -1.56 -3.74
C VAL A 187 -5.57 -2.35 -2.45
N HIS A 188 -5.90 -1.66 -1.37
CA HIS A 188 -6.08 -2.25 -0.06
C HIS A 188 -7.54 -2.72 0.11
N ALA A 189 -7.73 -4.01 0.39
CA ALA A 189 -9.05 -4.58 0.70
C ALA A 189 -9.25 -4.58 2.23
N ALA A 190 -9.82 -3.49 2.75
CA ALA A 190 -9.88 -3.23 4.18
C ALA A 190 -10.70 -4.26 4.97
N ASP A 191 -11.71 -4.87 4.34
CA ASP A 191 -12.56 -5.88 4.99
C ASP A 191 -11.80 -7.18 5.34
N VAL A 192 -10.62 -7.41 4.75
CA VAL A 192 -9.76 -8.59 5.01
C VAL A 192 -8.36 -8.24 5.51
N GLU A 193 -8.01 -6.96 5.56
CA GLU A 193 -6.67 -6.47 5.90
C GLU A 193 -6.27 -6.78 7.34
N GLY A 194 -5.09 -7.40 7.53
CA GLY A 194 -4.58 -7.77 8.86
C GLY A 194 -5.34 -8.89 9.57
N LEU A 195 -6.41 -9.43 8.96
CA LEU A 195 -7.19 -10.53 9.54
C LEU A 195 -6.61 -11.91 9.26
N CYS A 196 -5.74 -12.03 8.25
CA CYS A 196 -5.15 -13.32 7.80
C CYS A 196 -6.23 -14.39 7.54
N LYS A 197 -7.40 -14.00 7.02
CA LYS A 197 -8.54 -14.89 6.73
C LYS A 197 -8.61 -15.32 5.26
N GLY A 198 -7.81 -14.72 4.38
CA GLY A 198 -7.76 -14.99 2.94
C GLY A 198 -8.01 -13.73 2.14
N ILE A 199 -7.59 -13.74 0.87
CA ILE A 199 -7.78 -12.63 -0.07
C ILE A 199 -9.23 -12.54 -0.56
N ASP A 200 -9.64 -11.35 -0.99
CA ASP A 200 -10.89 -11.17 -1.78
C ASP A 200 -10.63 -11.59 -3.23
N GLN A 201 -10.91 -12.86 -3.53
CA GLN A 201 -10.63 -13.47 -4.84
C GLN A 201 -11.42 -12.81 -5.98
N GLU A 202 -12.66 -12.41 -5.71
CA GLU A 202 -13.52 -11.75 -6.69
C GLU A 202 -12.94 -10.38 -7.06
N LEU A 203 -12.48 -9.63 -6.06
CA LEU A 203 -11.82 -8.36 -6.28
C LEU A 203 -10.56 -8.53 -7.12
N VAL A 204 -9.69 -9.49 -6.79
CA VAL A 204 -8.46 -9.75 -7.55
C VAL A 204 -8.74 -10.04 -9.02
N ALA A 205 -9.75 -10.88 -9.32
CA ALA A 205 -10.15 -11.16 -10.70
C ALA A 205 -10.67 -9.90 -11.41
N LYS A 206 -11.47 -9.09 -10.72
CA LYS A 206 -12.01 -7.83 -11.26
C LYS A 206 -10.95 -6.75 -11.48
N LEU A 207 -9.97 -6.61 -10.58
CA LEU A 207 -8.85 -5.70 -10.76
C LEU A 207 -8.08 -6.00 -12.04
N ALA A 208 -7.85 -7.29 -12.33
CA ALA A 208 -7.24 -7.69 -13.59
C ALA A 208 -8.12 -7.33 -14.80
N GLU A 209 -9.44 -7.48 -14.70
CA GLU A 209 -10.38 -7.12 -15.77
C GLU A 209 -10.46 -5.61 -16.04
N TRP A 210 -10.33 -4.79 -15.00
CA TRP A 210 -10.59 -3.35 -15.03
C TRP A 210 -9.34 -2.49 -15.24
N CYS A 211 -8.17 -2.95 -14.81
CA CYS A 211 -6.93 -2.18 -14.81
C CYS A 211 -5.94 -2.72 -15.84
N ASN A 212 -5.36 -1.83 -16.64
CA ASN A 212 -4.30 -2.15 -17.61
C ASN A 212 -2.90 -1.81 -17.06
N SER A 213 -2.82 -0.89 -16.10
CA SER A 213 -1.58 -0.48 -15.45
C SER A 213 -1.14 -1.46 -14.37
N PRO A 214 0.15 -1.47 -13.98
CA PRO A 214 0.61 -2.23 -12.83
C PRO A 214 -0.25 -1.96 -11.59
N ILE A 215 -0.66 -3.04 -10.92
CA ILE A 215 -1.51 -2.95 -9.74
C ILE A 215 -1.01 -3.92 -8.66
N VAL A 216 -0.93 -3.42 -7.43
CA VAL A 216 -0.62 -4.21 -6.23
C VAL A 216 -1.88 -4.36 -5.41
N TYR A 217 -2.21 -5.59 -5.05
CA TYR A 217 -3.26 -5.92 -4.09
C TYR A 217 -2.66 -6.16 -2.71
N ALA A 218 -3.24 -5.53 -1.69
CA ALA A 218 -2.86 -5.68 -0.30
C ALA A 218 -4.10 -6.00 0.55
N GLY A 219 -4.15 -7.18 1.17
CA GLY A 219 -5.26 -7.53 2.05
C GLY A 219 -5.44 -9.03 2.27
N GLY A 220 -5.41 -9.47 3.54
CA GLY A 220 -5.87 -10.80 3.95
C GLY A 220 -5.02 -12.00 3.52
N ALA A 221 -3.95 -11.81 2.74
CA ALA A 221 -3.03 -12.86 2.32
C ALA A 221 -2.38 -13.54 3.53
N LYS A 222 -2.40 -14.87 3.54
CA LYS A 222 -2.07 -15.70 4.70
C LYS A 222 -1.29 -16.97 4.37
N SER A 223 -1.14 -17.33 3.10
CA SER A 223 -0.35 -18.48 2.66
C SER A 223 0.52 -18.09 1.48
N ILE A 224 1.68 -18.74 1.33
CA ILE A 224 2.49 -18.59 0.11
C ILE A 224 1.69 -18.96 -1.16
N ASP A 225 0.74 -19.89 -1.03
CA ASP A 225 -0.15 -20.28 -2.12
C ASP A 225 -1.04 -19.14 -2.63
N ASP A 226 -1.23 -18.07 -1.84
CA ASP A 226 -1.98 -16.89 -2.28
C ASP A 226 -1.29 -16.20 -3.48
N LEU A 227 0.04 -16.28 -3.61
CA LEU A 227 0.74 -15.79 -4.82
C LEU A 227 0.30 -16.55 -6.07
N LYS A 228 0.20 -17.88 -5.97
CA LYS A 228 -0.24 -18.74 -7.07
C LYS A 228 -1.73 -18.55 -7.38
N LEU A 229 -2.54 -18.35 -6.34
CA LEU A 229 -3.96 -18.05 -6.49
C LEU A 229 -4.18 -16.71 -7.19
N VAL A 230 -3.49 -15.64 -6.75
CA VAL A 230 -3.55 -14.31 -7.40
C VAL A 230 -3.04 -14.38 -8.83
N ASP A 231 -1.96 -15.11 -9.10
CA ASP A 231 -1.45 -15.32 -10.46
C ASP A 231 -2.52 -15.94 -11.37
N LYS A 232 -3.16 -17.00 -10.89
CA LYS A 232 -4.24 -17.69 -11.63
C LYS A 232 -5.45 -16.79 -11.87
N LEU A 233 -5.91 -16.06 -10.84
CA LEU A 233 -7.10 -15.22 -10.92
C LEU A 233 -6.88 -13.97 -11.79
N SER A 234 -5.67 -13.42 -11.77
CA SER A 234 -5.34 -12.17 -12.47
C SER A 234 -4.64 -12.38 -13.82
N HIS A 235 -4.28 -13.62 -14.16
CA HIS A 235 -3.38 -13.94 -15.27
C HIS A 235 -2.02 -13.23 -15.13
N GLY A 236 -1.52 -13.18 -13.89
CA GLY A 236 -0.25 -12.54 -13.55
C GLY A 236 -0.22 -11.02 -13.68
N ARG A 237 -1.39 -10.35 -13.75
CA ARG A 237 -1.52 -8.89 -13.87
C ARG A 237 -1.57 -8.16 -12.53
N VAL A 238 -1.97 -8.84 -11.46
CA VAL A 238 -2.06 -8.27 -10.11
C VAL A 238 -0.91 -8.79 -9.27
N ASP A 239 -0.19 -7.88 -8.62
CA ASP A 239 0.85 -8.21 -7.64
C ASP A 239 0.27 -8.32 -6.23
N LEU A 240 0.98 -9.02 -5.34
CA LEU A 240 0.48 -9.32 -4.00
C LEU A 240 1.44 -8.85 -2.92
N THR A 241 0.89 -8.16 -1.93
CA THR A 241 1.61 -7.81 -0.70
C THR A 241 1.20 -8.70 0.46
N PHE A 242 2.20 -9.10 1.24
CA PHE A 242 2.02 -9.69 2.56
C PHE A 242 2.56 -8.73 3.62
N GLY A 243 1.78 -8.55 4.69
CA GLY A 243 2.18 -7.80 5.89
C GLY A 243 2.23 -8.72 7.11
N SER A 244 1.26 -8.58 8.01
CA SER A 244 1.14 -9.33 9.28
C SER A 244 1.28 -10.87 9.21
N ALA A 245 1.06 -11.51 8.07
CA ALA A 245 1.25 -12.95 7.92
C ALA A 245 2.73 -13.39 7.83
N LEU A 246 3.63 -12.46 7.46
CA LEU A 246 5.07 -12.71 7.27
C LEU A 246 5.81 -12.85 8.60
N ASP A 247 6.68 -13.85 8.68
CA ASP A 247 7.64 -14.03 9.77
C ASP A 247 8.55 -12.81 9.98
N LEU A 248 8.87 -12.07 8.92
CA LEU A 248 9.58 -10.79 8.95
C LEU A 248 8.92 -9.75 9.87
N PHE A 249 7.61 -9.85 10.08
CA PHE A 249 6.83 -8.98 10.97
C PHE A 249 6.17 -9.77 12.12
N GLY A 250 6.79 -10.86 12.57
CA GLY A 250 6.30 -11.65 13.70
C GLY A 250 5.12 -12.58 13.38
N GLY A 251 4.68 -12.62 12.12
CA GLY A 251 3.73 -13.61 11.62
C GLY A 251 4.30 -15.03 11.67
N LYS A 252 3.43 -16.03 11.49
CA LYS A 252 3.82 -17.45 11.52
C LYS A 252 3.31 -18.24 10.33
N LEU A 253 2.65 -17.57 9.40
CA LEU A 253 1.89 -18.21 8.33
C LEU A 253 2.67 -18.25 7.02
N VAL A 254 3.47 -17.22 6.75
CA VAL A 254 4.24 -17.08 5.51
C VAL A 254 5.68 -16.73 5.85
N ARG A 255 6.63 -17.40 5.20
CA ARG A 255 8.06 -17.11 5.34
C ARG A 255 8.49 -16.11 4.28
N PHE A 256 9.18 -15.05 4.68
CA PHE A 256 9.72 -14.05 3.75
C PHE A 256 10.59 -14.68 2.65
N GLU A 257 11.44 -15.64 3.01
CA GLU A 257 12.29 -16.36 2.06
C GLU A 257 11.48 -17.08 0.96
N ASP A 258 10.30 -17.59 1.28
CA ASP A 258 9.44 -18.26 0.29
C ASP A 258 8.90 -17.26 -0.73
N CYS A 259 8.55 -16.04 -0.29
CA CYS A 259 8.15 -14.94 -1.16
C CYS A 259 9.30 -14.46 -2.06
N CYS A 260 10.51 -14.38 -1.52
CA CYS A 260 11.71 -14.04 -2.31
C CYS A 260 11.98 -15.09 -3.39
N ARG A 261 11.94 -16.38 -3.03
CA ARG A 261 12.13 -17.48 -3.98
C ARG A 261 11.06 -17.52 -5.06
N TRP A 262 9.81 -17.16 -4.73
CA TRP A 262 8.77 -16.99 -5.75
C TRP A 262 9.16 -15.92 -6.78
N ASN A 263 9.61 -14.74 -6.33
CA ASN A 263 10.02 -13.67 -7.23
C ASN A 263 11.25 -14.03 -8.09
N GLN A 264 12.19 -14.81 -7.55
CA GLN A 264 13.39 -15.23 -8.28
C GLN A 264 13.09 -16.20 -9.43
N GLN A 265 11.97 -16.92 -9.40
CA GLN A 265 11.54 -17.76 -10.52
C GLN A 265 11.17 -16.96 -11.78
N LEU A 266 11.19 -15.63 -11.72
CA LEU A 266 10.67 -14.71 -12.74
C LEU A 266 11.74 -14.05 -13.61
N GLU A 267 12.95 -14.61 -13.76
CA GLU A 267 14.02 -13.96 -14.53
C GLU A 267 13.55 -13.53 -15.95
N GLY A 268 13.35 -12.23 -16.12
CA GLY A 268 12.86 -11.57 -17.34
C GLY A 268 12.08 -10.27 -17.09
N PRO A 269 12.21 -9.22 -17.92
CA PRO A 269 11.37 -8.02 -17.83
C PRO A 269 9.91 -8.37 -18.18
N ARG A 270 8.94 -7.70 -17.52
CA ARG A 270 7.54 -7.76 -17.97
C ARG A 270 7.46 -7.13 -19.35
N ILE A 271 7.02 -7.91 -20.33
CA ILE A 271 6.57 -7.36 -21.60
C ILE A 271 5.25 -6.63 -21.27
N ASN A 272 5.31 -5.30 -21.31
CA ASN A 272 4.13 -4.45 -21.24
C ASN A 272 3.27 -4.65 -22.49
#